data_AF-A8N2U9-F1
#
_entry.id   AF-A8N2U9-F1
#
_cell.length_a   1.000
_cell.length_b   1.000
_cell.length_c   1.000
_cell.angle_alpha   90.00
_cell.angle_beta   90.00
_cell.angle_gamma   90.00
#
_symmetry.space_group_name_H-M   'P 1'
#
loop_
_entity.id
_entity.type
_entity.pdbx_description
1 polymer ?
#
loop_
_entity_poly.entity_id
_entity_poly.type
_entity_poly.pdbx_seq_one_letter_code
_entity_poly.pdbx_strand_id
1 'polypeptide(L)'
;MFIAIVGTRFAGKSTVEEYLINHKHFTPVRLIEPNDGESVLEGNISIHAISRRFDSLGLQTNGHRAAPNRHDSFLSMSPLPSPAPTASPNALMNHSMSKPLCFSSPNDLLDYVTVNWRENFVTSDLNTKELVDIFIRRPFFMLISVDAPLLDRFRRSQYFQNFGLEAFIREDDRLVFGGSNSFHKESSLHDLRDSINIHITNSYSSIQGLFTHLDDLDLTNPQHLRPSWDDYFMTLASLASRRSNCMKRRVGAVLVRENRVIATG
;
A
#
# COMPACT_ATOMS: atom_id res chain seq x y z
N MET A 1 6.23 6.08 10.23
CA MET A 1 5.06 6.11 9.33
C MET A 1 4.12 4.96 9.69
N PHE A 2 2.81 5.13 9.59
CA PHE A 2 1.85 4.03 9.83
C PHE A 2 1.04 3.74 8.56
N ILE A 3 1.19 2.55 8.00
CA ILE A 3 0.48 2.11 6.79
C ILE A 3 -0.62 1.12 7.15
N ALA A 4 -1.83 1.38 6.68
CA ALA A 4 -2.92 0.42 6.66
C ALA A 4 -3.17 -0.09 5.24
N ILE A 5 -3.35 -1.40 5.09
CA ILE A 5 -3.59 -2.05 3.79
C ILE A 5 -5.02 -2.56 3.73
N VAL A 6 -5.77 -2.07 2.76
CA VAL A 6 -7.14 -2.51 2.43
C VAL A 6 -7.22 -3.00 1.01
N GLY A 7 -8.33 -3.63 0.63
CA GLY A 7 -8.57 -4.02 -0.76
C GLY A 7 -9.19 -5.41 -0.91
N THR A 8 -9.34 -5.83 -2.16
CA THR A 8 -10.15 -6.98 -2.53
C THR A 8 -9.49 -8.33 -2.19
N ARG A 9 -10.28 -9.41 -2.11
CA ARG A 9 -9.74 -10.76 -1.83
C ARG A 9 -8.82 -11.20 -2.96
N PHE A 10 -7.73 -11.90 -2.61
CA PHE A 10 -6.71 -12.41 -3.56
C PHE A 10 -6.00 -11.35 -4.43
N ALA A 11 -6.09 -10.06 -4.05
CA ALA A 11 -5.34 -8.98 -4.68
C ALA A 11 -3.83 -8.97 -4.35
N GLY A 12 -3.40 -9.70 -3.32
CA GLY A 12 -1.99 -9.73 -2.88
C GLY A 12 -1.66 -8.82 -1.70
N LYS A 13 -2.66 -8.43 -0.89
CA LYS A 13 -2.46 -7.64 0.34
C LYS A 13 -1.37 -8.20 1.25
N SER A 14 -1.42 -9.50 1.54
CA SER A 14 -0.43 -10.18 2.39
C SER A 14 0.99 -10.12 1.79
N THR A 15 1.10 -10.16 0.46
CA THR A 15 2.39 -10.01 -0.24
C THR A 15 2.93 -8.58 -0.14
N VAL A 16 2.06 -7.57 -0.19
CA VAL A 16 2.45 -6.16 0.04
C VAL A 16 2.84 -5.94 1.50
N GLU A 17 2.11 -6.53 2.44
CA GLU A 17 2.46 -6.48 3.86
C GLU A 17 3.84 -7.13 4.12
N GLU A 18 4.06 -8.32 3.57
CA GLU A 18 5.34 -9.03 3.66
C GLU A 18 6.50 -8.22 3.05
N TYR A 19 6.26 -7.57 1.92
CA TYR A 19 7.25 -6.68 1.31
C TYR A 19 7.63 -5.52 2.26
N LEU A 20 6.64 -4.86 2.88
CA LEU A 20 6.92 -3.77 3.82
C LEU A 20 7.70 -4.26 5.04
N ILE A 21 7.38 -5.45 5.57
CA ILE A 21 8.08 -6.03 6.72
C ILE A 21 9.51 -6.42 6.36
N ASN A 22 9.69 -7.21 5.28
CA ASN A 22 10.97 -7.83 4.96
C ASN A 22 11.94 -6.89 4.24
N HIS A 23 11.43 -6.06 3.32
CA HIS A 23 12.27 -5.19 2.48
C HIS A 23 12.36 -3.75 3.00
N LYS A 24 11.34 -3.26 3.72
CA LYS A 24 11.29 -1.88 4.23
C LYS A 24 11.30 -1.79 5.77
N HIS A 25 11.47 -2.93 6.46
CA HIS A 25 11.61 -3.03 7.92
C HIS A 25 10.44 -2.44 8.72
N PHE A 26 9.21 -2.66 8.25
CA PHE A 26 8.01 -2.27 9.00
C PHE A 26 7.73 -3.28 10.11
N THR A 27 7.34 -2.77 11.27
CA THR A 27 6.86 -3.58 12.39
C THR A 27 5.38 -3.91 12.18
N PRO A 28 4.99 -5.19 12.10
CA PRO A 28 3.59 -5.56 11.96
C PRO A 28 2.81 -5.32 13.27
N VAL A 29 1.64 -4.71 13.17
CA VAL A 29 0.72 -4.47 14.29
C VAL A 29 -0.64 -5.09 14.00
N ARG A 30 -1.21 -5.77 15.02
CA ARG A 30 -2.45 -6.53 14.90
C ARG A 30 -3.47 -6.16 15.97
N LEU A 31 -4.75 -6.21 15.62
CA LEU A 31 -5.86 -6.06 16.56
C LEU A 31 -6.39 -7.46 16.94
N ILE A 32 -6.52 -7.71 18.24
CA ILE A 32 -7.12 -8.93 18.76
C ILE A 32 -8.62 -8.69 18.85
N GLU A 33 -9.43 -9.46 18.12
CA GLU A 33 -10.88 -9.39 18.28
C GLU A 33 -11.31 -10.02 19.62
N PRO A 34 -12.22 -9.40 20.40
CA PRO A 34 -12.57 -9.87 21.74
C PRO A 34 -13.36 -11.19 21.83
N ASN A 35 -13.62 -11.90 20.72
CA ASN A 35 -14.38 -13.14 20.71
C ASN A 35 -13.75 -14.14 19.73
N ASP A 36 -13.21 -15.23 20.27
CA ASP A 36 -13.46 -16.59 19.78
C ASP A 36 -12.80 -17.59 20.73
N GLY A 37 -13.55 -17.93 21.78
CA GLY A 37 -13.43 -19.26 22.38
C GLY A 37 -14.00 -20.28 21.40
N GLU A 38 -13.17 -21.24 20.98
CA GLU A 38 -13.54 -22.48 20.26
C GLU A 38 -14.65 -22.36 19.19
N SER A 39 -14.29 -21.98 17.95
CA SER A 39 -14.59 -22.71 16.70
C SER A 39 -14.70 -21.81 15.46
N VAL A 40 -13.60 -21.54 14.74
CA VAL A 40 -13.66 -21.32 13.28
C VAL A 40 -12.36 -21.81 12.62
N LEU A 41 -12.45 -22.96 11.95
CA LEU A 41 -11.61 -23.28 10.80
C LEU A 41 -11.98 -22.29 9.68
N GLU A 42 -10.98 -21.73 9.00
CA GLU A 42 -11.02 -20.62 8.01
C GLU A 42 -10.85 -19.23 8.65
N GLY A 43 -9.68 -18.60 8.66
CA GLY A 43 -8.98 -18.17 7.45
C GLY A 43 -7.60 -17.57 7.72
N ASN A 44 -6.89 -18.06 8.73
CA ASN A 44 -5.47 -17.74 8.96
C ASN A 44 -4.64 -19.01 8.74
N ILE A 45 -4.42 -19.37 7.46
CA ILE A 45 -3.43 -20.40 7.12
C ILE A 45 -2.07 -19.90 7.60
N SER A 46 -1.49 -20.62 8.55
CA SER A 46 -0.19 -20.36 9.15
C SER A 46 0.89 -20.02 8.10
N ILE A 47 1.44 -18.81 8.25
CA ILE A 47 2.40 -18.11 7.40
C ILE A 47 3.70 -18.91 7.15
N HIS A 48 4.07 -19.86 8.00
CA HIS A 48 5.30 -20.65 7.85
C HIS A 48 5.24 -21.78 6.81
N ALA A 49 4.06 -22.18 6.34
CA ALA A 49 3.92 -23.26 5.36
C ALA A 49 4.04 -22.77 3.89
N ILE A 50 3.89 -21.47 3.65
CA ILE A 50 3.76 -20.87 2.31
C ILE A 50 5.13 -20.67 1.65
N SER A 51 6.13 -20.21 2.41
CA SER A 51 7.48 -19.94 1.88
C SER A 51 8.20 -21.23 1.43
N ARG A 52 8.00 -22.36 2.11
CA ARG A 52 8.65 -23.63 1.74
C ARG A 52 8.10 -24.30 0.47
N ARG A 53 6.90 -23.94 -0.01
CA ARG A 53 6.32 -24.52 -1.23
C ARG A 53 6.67 -23.77 -2.52
N PHE A 54 7.12 -22.52 -2.42
CA PHE A 54 7.52 -21.73 -3.59
C PHE A 54 8.92 -22.07 -4.11
N ASP A 55 9.82 -22.58 -3.27
CA ASP A 55 11.21 -22.90 -3.65
C ASP A 55 11.38 -24.25 -4.38
N SER A 56 10.38 -25.14 -4.40
CA SER A 56 10.56 -26.52 -4.88
C SER A 56 10.08 -26.82 -6.31
N LEU A 57 9.62 -25.82 -7.07
CA LEU A 57 9.16 -26.03 -8.45
C LEU A 57 9.80 -25.03 -9.43
N GLY A 58 11.14 -25.09 -9.50
CA GLY A 58 11.87 -24.68 -10.69
C GLY A 58 11.60 -25.67 -11.81
N LEU A 59 10.82 -25.26 -12.82
CA LEU A 59 10.71 -25.99 -14.08
C LEU A 59 11.02 -25.06 -15.25
N GLN A 60 12.06 -25.49 -15.95
CA GLN A 60 12.71 -24.89 -17.11
C GLN A 60 11.72 -24.65 -18.24
N THR A 61 11.79 -23.47 -18.88
CA THR A 61 11.41 -23.36 -20.29
C THR A 61 12.38 -22.47 -21.05
N ASN A 62 12.66 -22.93 -22.26
CA ASN A 62 13.75 -22.54 -23.15
C ASN A 62 13.67 -21.10 -23.67
N GLY A 63 14.85 -20.54 -23.93
CA GLY A 63 15.02 -19.21 -24.47
C GLY A 63 14.52 -19.05 -25.91
N HIS A 64 14.02 -17.85 -26.19
CA HIS A 64 14.16 -17.21 -27.49
C HIS A 64 14.51 -15.72 -27.32
N ARG A 65 15.45 -15.30 -28.16
CA ARG A 65 16.19 -14.04 -28.16
C ARG A 65 15.29 -12.80 -28.28
N ALA A 66 15.69 -11.76 -27.57
CA ALA A 66 15.25 -10.38 -27.72
C ALA A 66 15.73 -9.73 -29.03
N ALA A 67 14.95 -8.76 -29.53
CA ALA A 67 15.42 -7.67 -30.36
C ALA A 67 14.86 -6.34 -29.80
N PRO A 68 15.66 -5.26 -29.68
CA PRO A 68 15.26 -4.06 -28.97
C PRO A 68 14.70 -3.00 -29.93
N ASN A 69 13.59 -2.35 -29.56
CA ASN A 69 13.22 -1.05 -30.14
C ASN A 69 13.52 0.05 -29.13
N ARG A 70 14.56 0.83 -29.48
CA ARG A 70 14.92 2.11 -28.89
C ARG A 70 13.89 3.15 -29.32
N HIS A 71 13.39 3.95 -28.38
CA HIS A 71 13.09 5.35 -28.66
C HIS A 71 13.46 6.20 -27.44
N ASP A 72 14.18 7.26 -27.75
CA ASP A 72 14.92 8.15 -26.87
C ASP A 72 14.02 9.08 -26.04
N SER A 73 14.31 9.17 -24.73
CA SER A 73 13.93 10.33 -23.91
C SER A 73 15.17 10.87 -23.21
N PHE A 74 15.76 11.82 -23.92
CA PHE A 74 16.54 12.97 -23.50
C PHE A 74 16.28 13.42 -22.04
N LEU A 75 17.38 13.69 -21.31
CA LEU A 75 17.55 14.27 -19.97
C LEU A 75 18.11 13.32 -18.90
N SER A 76 19.36 12.89 -19.11
CA SER A 76 20.24 12.38 -18.05
C SER A 76 21.04 13.54 -17.47
N MET A 77 20.89 13.78 -16.17
CA MET A 77 21.81 14.58 -15.36
C MET A 77 22.16 13.76 -14.12
N SER A 78 23.38 13.23 -14.08
CA SER A 78 23.95 12.55 -12.91
C SER A 78 24.36 13.58 -11.84
N PRO A 79 24.22 13.27 -10.54
CA PRO A 79 25.08 13.85 -9.51
C PRO A 79 26.12 12.84 -9.01
N LEU A 80 27.33 13.36 -8.78
CA LEU A 80 28.54 12.69 -8.27
C LEU A 80 28.38 12.09 -6.86
N PRO A 81 29.25 11.11 -6.49
CA PRO A 81 29.24 10.48 -5.17
C PRO A 81 29.94 11.35 -4.11
N SER A 82 29.43 11.31 -2.88
CA SER A 82 30.12 11.84 -1.70
C SER A 82 29.76 11.03 -0.44
N PRO A 83 30.63 11.06 0.59
CA PRO A 83 31.27 9.85 1.08
C PRO A 83 30.57 9.17 2.26
N ALA A 84 30.82 7.86 2.36
CA ALA A 84 30.41 6.99 3.45
C ALA A 84 30.97 7.42 4.83
N PRO A 85 30.25 7.12 5.92
CA PRO A 85 30.87 6.80 7.20
C PRO A 85 30.81 5.28 7.45
N THR A 86 32.01 4.71 7.48
CA THR A 86 32.52 3.69 8.42
C THR A 86 31.55 2.61 8.92
N ALA A 87 31.70 1.42 8.36
CA ALA A 87 31.15 0.18 8.89
C ALA A 87 31.80 -0.19 10.24
N SER A 88 30.98 -0.43 11.26
CA SER A 88 31.38 -1.18 12.46
C SER A 88 31.15 -2.67 12.22
N PRO A 89 32.14 -3.55 12.47
CA PRO A 89 32.03 -4.98 12.20
C PRO A 89 31.40 -5.66 13.42
N ASN A 90 30.07 -5.79 13.43
CA ASN A 90 29.33 -6.77 14.23
C ASN A 90 27.82 -6.67 13.93
N ALA A 91 27.40 -7.22 12.79
CA ALA A 91 25.99 -7.53 12.51
C ALA A 91 25.92 -8.90 11.83
N LEU A 92 26.46 -9.92 12.49
CA LEU A 92 26.20 -11.30 12.14
C LEU A 92 24.84 -11.69 12.73
N MET A 93 23.92 -12.00 11.81
CA MET A 93 22.81 -12.96 11.95
C MET A 93 21.89 -12.77 13.16
N ASN A 94 20.77 -12.09 12.93
CA ASN A 94 19.47 -12.43 13.53
C ASN A 94 18.35 -11.98 12.59
N HIS A 95 18.04 -12.78 11.57
CA HIS A 95 16.73 -12.71 10.91
C HIS A 95 15.70 -13.41 11.80
N SER A 96 15.40 -12.85 12.98
CA SER A 96 14.17 -13.20 13.69
C SER A 96 13.05 -12.42 13.02
N MET A 97 12.11 -13.12 12.39
CA MET A 97 10.83 -12.55 11.99
C MET A 97 10.27 -11.74 13.17
N SER A 98 10.15 -10.43 13.01
CA SER A 98 9.64 -9.55 14.06
C SER A 98 8.23 -9.99 14.40
N LYS A 99 8.04 -10.52 15.60
CA LYS A 99 6.72 -10.96 16.08
C LYS A 99 5.75 -9.76 16.03
N PRO A 100 4.51 -9.94 15.53
CA PRO A 100 3.55 -8.85 15.48
C PRO A 100 3.22 -8.33 16.88
N LEU A 101 3.13 -7.01 17.01
CA LEU A 101 2.63 -6.35 18.21
C LEU A 101 1.10 -6.44 18.19
N CYS A 102 0.51 -7.06 19.20
CA CYS A 102 -0.93 -7.24 19.28
C CYS A 102 -1.55 -6.27 20.28
N PHE A 103 -2.69 -5.69 19.92
CA PHE A 103 -3.44 -4.72 20.73
C PHE A 103 -4.88 -5.18 20.90
N SER A 104 -5.45 -4.99 22.08
CA SER A 104 -6.82 -5.41 22.40
C SER A 104 -7.89 -4.41 21.98
N SER A 105 -7.49 -3.18 21.64
CA SER A 105 -8.39 -2.08 21.28
C SER A 105 -7.78 -1.20 20.18
N PRO A 106 -8.59 -0.70 19.22
CA PRO A 106 -8.13 0.27 18.23
C PRO A 106 -7.54 1.56 18.84
N ASN A 107 -8.05 1.98 20.00
CA ASN A 107 -7.56 3.18 20.69
C ASN A 107 -6.17 2.93 21.31
N ASP A 108 -5.92 1.75 21.88
CA ASP A 108 -4.61 1.40 22.43
C ASP A 108 -3.55 1.35 21.32
N LEU A 109 -3.94 0.80 20.15
CA LEU A 109 -3.11 0.83 18.96
C LEU A 109 -2.82 2.27 18.53
N LEU A 110 -3.84 3.13 18.46
CA LEU A 110 -3.70 4.55 18.10
C LEU A 110 -2.73 5.27 19.04
N ASP A 111 -2.89 5.10 20.35
CA ASP A 111 -2.06 5.75 21.34
C ASP A 111 -0.61 5.29 21.21
N TYR A 112 -0.39 3.98 21.04
CA TYR A 112 0.95 3.42 20.85
C TYR A 112 1.63 3.94 19.59
N VAL A 113 0.98 3.90 18.42
CA VAL A 113 1.59 4.38 17.16
C VAL A 113 1.76 5.90 17.18
N THR A 114 0.95 6.63 17.95
CA THR A 114 1.10 8.09 18.10
C THR A 114 2.32 8.44 18.93
N VAL A 115 2.58 7.72 20.03
CA VAL A 115 3.81 7.91 20.83
C VAL A 115 5.04 7.53 20.01
N ASN A 116 4.96 6.45 19.24
CA ASN A 116 6.07 5.90 18.45
C ASN A 116 6.04 6.34 16.98
N TRP A 117 5.48 7.51 16.65
CA TRP A 117 5.20 7.94 15.26
C TRP A 117 6.43 7.99 14.32
N ARG A 118 7.64 8.03 14.88
CA ARG A 118 8.92 7.99 14.14
C ARG A 118 9.28 6.60 13.62
N GLU A 119 8.68 5.55 14.18
CA GLU A 119 8.86 4.18 13.74
C GLU A 119 7.89 3.83 12.61
N ASN A 120 8.15 2.72 11.91
CA ASN A 120 7.37 2.26 10.77
C ASN A 120 6.49 1.08 11.17
N PHE A 121 5.18 1.27 11.06
CA PHE A 121 4.16 0.27 11.42
C PHE A 121 3.30 -0.09 10.20
N VAL A 122 2.92 -1.35 10.09
CA VAL A 122 1.99 -1.83 9.05
C VAL A 122 0.89 -2.69 9.65
N THR A 123 -0.34 -2.53 9.14
CA THR A 123 -1.47 -3.39 9.51
C THR A 123 -2.39 -3.67 8.32
N SER A 124 -3.03 -4.84 8.35
CA SER A 124 -4.09 -5.25 7.42
C SER A 124 -5.46 -5.38 8.11
N ASP A 125 -5.56 -5.01 9.39
CA ASP A 125 -6.73 -5.27 10.23
C ASP A 125 -7.74 -4.11 10.23
N LEU A 126 -7.38 -2.95 9.67
CA LEU A 126 -8.26 -1.77 9.56
C LEU A 126 -9.12 -1.85 8.31
N ASN A 127 -10.22 -2.61 8.39
CA ASN A 127 -11.07 -2.95 7.24
C ASN A 127 -12.39 -2.13 7.14
N THR A 128 -12.77 -1.36 8.15
CA THR A 128 -13.98 -0.52 8.15
C THR A 128 -13.66 0.96 8.13
N LYS A 129 -14.60 1.76 7.59
CA LYS A 129 -14.50 3.22 7.58
C LYS A 129 -14.39 3.81 8.98
N GLU A 130 -15.16 3.28 9.92
CA GLU A 130 -15.19 3.73 11.31
C GLU A 130 -13.82 3.59 11.97
N LEU A 131 -13.12 2.47 11.74
CA LEU A 131 -11.78 2.25 12.23
C LEU A 131 -10.79 3.21 11.57
N VAL A 132 -10.82 3.32 10.23
CA VAL A 132 -9.90 4.17 9.46
C VAL A 132 -10.03 5.66 9.83
N ASP A 133 -11.26 6.15 10.04
CA ASP A 133 -11.53 7.57 10.33
C ASP A 133 -10.88 8.05 11.65
N ILE A 134 -10.57 7.13 12.58
CA ILE A 134 -9.83 7.43 13.81
C ILE A 134 -8.35 7.75 13.50
N PHE A 135 -7.75 7.01 12.56
CA PHE A 135 -6.32 7.12 12.23
C PHE A 135 -6.04 8.20 11.17
N ILE A 136 -6.97 8.48 10.26
CA ILE A 136 -6.77 9.45 9.15
C ILE A 136 -6.46 10.87 9.61
N ARG A 137 -6.84 11.20 10.85
CA ARG A 137 -6.53 12.50 11.47
C ARG A 137 -5.04 12.69 11.78
N ARG A 138 -4.24 11.62 11.69
CA ARG A 138 -2.81 11.64 12.01
C ARG A 138 -1.99 11.88 10.74
N PRO A 139 -1.05 12.85 10.75
CA PRO A 139 -0.28 13.23 9.56
C PRO A 139 0.73 12.16 9.11
N PHE A 140 0.92 11.09 9.90
CA PHE A 140 1.82 9.98 9.60
C PHE A 140 1.07 8.71 9.16
N PHE A 141 -0.27 8.74 9.07
CA PHE A 141 -1.10 7.62 8.66
C PHE A 141 -1.36 7.62 7.16
N MET A 142 -1.14 6.47 6.52
CA MET A 142 -1.40 6.24 5.10
C MET A 142 -2.32 5.04 4.92
N LEU A 143 -3.41 5.20 4.18
CA LEU A 143 -4.26 4.10 3.74
C LEU A 143 -3.91 3.73 2.30
N ILE A 144 -3.53 2.47 2.09
CA ILE A 144 -3.21 1.91 0.78
C ILE A 144 -4.27 0.90 0.42
N SER A 145 -4.83 1.00 -0.78
CA SER A 145 -5.68 -0.05 -1.34
C SER A 145 -4.90 -0.90 -2.34
N VAL A 146 -5.00 -2.22 -2.20
CA VAL A 146 -4.44 -3.19 -3.14
C VAL A 146 -5.58 -3.92 -3.85
N ASP A 147 -5.63 -3.80 -5.17
CA ASP A 147 -6.60 -4.48 -6.01
C ASP A 147 -5.89 -5.27 -7.12
N ALA A 148 -6.62 -6.10 -7.86
CA ALA A 148 -6.10 -6.81 -9.02
C ALA A 148 -7.25 -7.14 -9.99
N PRO A 149 -6.95 -7.37 -11.28
CA PRO A 149 -7.96 -7.79 -12.24
C PRO A 149 -8.77 -8.99 -11.73
N LEU A 150 -10.10 -8.92 -11.86
CA LEU A 150 -11.03 -9.91 -11.29
C LEU A 150 -10.67 -11.36 -11.66
N LEU A 151 -10.33 -11.59 -12.93
CA LEU A 151 -9.94 -12.92 -13.41
C LEU A 151 -8.63 -13.41 -12.78
N ASP A 152 -7.68 -12.53 -12.50
CA ASP A 152 -6.44 -12.91 -11.83
C ASP A 152 -6.69 -13.23 -10.36
N ARG A 153 -7.56 -12.46 -9.69
CA ARG A 153 -7.99 -12.75 -8.32
C ARG A 153 -8.70 -14.10 -8.23
N PHE A 154 -9.59 -14.39 -9.19
CA PHE A 154 -10.26 -15.68 -9.28
C PHE A 154 -9.27 -16.83 -9.54
N ARG A 155 -8.32 -16.68 -10.49
CA ARG A 155 -7.28 -17.70 -10.71
C ARG A 155 -6.44 -17.94 -9.45
N ARG A 156 -6.08 -16.88 -8.73
CA ARG A 156 -5.35 -16.97 -7.46
C ARG A 156 -6.18 -17.68 -6.40
N SER A 157 -7.49 -17.47 -6.35
CA SER A 157 -8.37 -18.14 -5.38
C SER A 157 -8.43 -19.65 -5.60
N GLN A 158 -8.35 -20.12 -6.85
CA GLN A 158 -8.40 -21.56 -7.18
C GLN A 158 -7.29 -22.39 -6.53
N TYR A 159 -6.14 -21.79 -6.22
CA TYR A 159 -5.05 -22.48 -5.51
C TYR A 159 -5.38 -22.77 -4.04
N PHE A 160 -6.33 -22.04 -3.45
CA PHE A 160 -6.70 -22.16 -2.05
C PHE A 160 -8.05 -22.84 -1.87
N GLN A 161 -9.04 -22.40 -2.63
CA GLN A 161 -10.42 -22.84 -2.54
C GLN A 161 -11.02 -22.93 -3.95
N ASN A 162 -11.66 -24.06 -4.24
CA ASN A 162 -12.31 -24.29 -5.54
C ASN A 162 -13.72 -23.68 -5.53
N PHE A 163 -13.79 -22.36 -5.65
CA PHE A 163 -15.07 -21.65 -5.80
C PHE A 163 -15.49 -21.54 -7.26
N GLY A 164 -16.80 -21.62 -7.51
CA GLY A 164 -17.36 -21.23 -8.80
C GLY A 164 -17.20 -19.72 -9.05
N LEU A 165 -17.05 -19.33 -10.32
CA LEU A 165 -16.89 -17.92 -10.71
C LEU A 165 -18.03 -17.03 -10.21
N GLU A 166 -19.26 -17.52 -10.28
CA GLU A 166 -20.44 -16.78 -9.81
C GLU A 166 -20.40 -16.51 -8.30
N ALA A 167 -20.03 -17.54 -7.51
CA ALA A 167 -19.91 -17.39 -6.06
C ALA A 167 -18.80 -16.39 -5.70
N PHE A 168 -17.69 -16.43 -6.44
CA PHE A 168 -16.58 -15.49 -6.28
C PHE A 168 -17.00 -14.04 -6.56
N ILE A 169 -17.71 -13.81 -7.67
CA ILE A 169 -18.21 -12.47 -8.04
C ILE A 169 -19.22 -11.97 -6.99
N ARG A 170 -20.14 -12.82 -6.53
CA ARG A 170 -21.13 -12.43 -5.52
C ARG A 170 -20.48 -11.99 -4.21
N GLU A 171 -19.47 -12.71 -3.75
CA GLU A 171 -18.69 -12.32 -2.56
C GLU A 171 -17.91 -11.03 -2.79
N ASP A 172 -17.31 -10.85 -3.98
CA ASP A 172 -16.59 -9.63 -4.33
C ASP A 172 -17.51 -8.40 -4.36
N ASP A 173 -18.68 -8.52 -4.98
CA ASP A 173 -19.68 -7.46 -5.02
C ASP A 173 -20.13 -7.08 -3.61
N ARG A 174 -20.36 -8.06 -2.72
CA ARG A 174 -20.72 -7.80 -1.32
C ARG A 174 -19.61 -7.05 -0.59
N LEU A 175 -18.35 -7.39 -0.80
CA LEU A 175 -17.22 -6.70 -0.18
C LEU A 175 -17.00 -5.29 -0.72
N VAL A 176 -17.13 -5.10 -2.04
CA VAL A 176 -16.85 -3.84 -2.71
C VAL A 176 -17.99 -2.84 -2.52
N PHE A 177 -19.23 -3.28 -2.75
CA PHE A 177 -20.42 -2.42 -2.75
C PHE A 177 -21.27 -2.53 -1.47
N GLY A 178 -20.99 -3.52 -0.62
CA GLY A 178 -21.78 -3.80 0.59
C GLY A 178 -22.97 -4.72 0.31
N GLY A 179 -23.51 -5.34 1.36
CA GLY A 179 -24.74 -6.13 1.30
C GLY A 179 -26.01 -5.27 1.26
N SER A 180 -26.99 -5.66 0.45
CA SER A 180 -28.31 -5.02 0.38
C SER A 180 -29.26 -5.55 1.46
N ASN A 181 -28.91 -5.39 2.74
CA ASN A 181 -29.82 -5.72 3.84
C ASN A 181 -30.36 -4.43 4.46
N SER A 182 -31.68 -4.21 4.37
CA SER A 182 -32.36 -2.97 4.81
C SER A 182 -32.23 -2.62 6.29
N PHE A 183 -31.62 -3.48 7.11
CA PHE A 183 -31.54 -3.32 8.56
C PHE A 183 -30.13 -3.00 9.09
N HIS A 184 -29.06 -3.26 8.33
CA HIS A 184 -27.68 -2.93 8.70
C HIS A 184 -26.87 -2.58 7.45
N LYS A 185 -26.31 -1.38 7.40
CA LYS A 185 -25.34 -1.01 6.35
C LYS A 185 -24.05 -1.78 6.63
N GLU A 186 -23.79 -2.82 5.84
CA GLU A 186 -22.50 -3.51 5.89
C GLU A 186 -21.39 -2.56 5.42
N SER A 187 -20.22 -2.62 6.07
CA SER A 187 -19.05 -1.86 5.63
C SER A 187 -18.64 -2.29 4.23
N SER A 188 -18.46 -1.33 3.32
CA SER A 188 -18.01 -1.59 1.96
C SER A 188 -16.63 -1.00 1.70
N LEU A 189 -15.84 -1.62 0.81
CA LEU A 189 -14.58 -1.01 0.36
C LEU A 189 -14.82 0.32 -0.37
N HIS A 190 -16.00 0.50 -0.99
CA HIS A 190 -16.36 1.75 -1.64
C HIS A 190 -16.48 2.91 -0.64
N ASP A 191 -16.88 2.66 0.61
CA ASP A 191 -16.94 3.69 1.66
C ASP A 191 -15.53 4.23 2.03
N LEU A 192 -14.47 3.47 1.74
CA LEU A 192 -13.07 3.84 2.00
C LEU A 192 -12.43 4.62 0.85
N ARG A 193 -13.11 4.75 -0.30
CA ARG A 193 -12.52 5.27 -1.54
C ARG A 193 -11.87 6.65 -1.40
N ASP A 194 -12.55 7.55 -0.68
CA ASP A 194 -12.08 8.93 -0.48
C ASP A 194 -10.96 9.04 0.56
N SER A 195 -10.79 8.00 1.38
CA SER A 195 -9.75 7.92 2.41
C SER A 195 -8.44 7.29 1.91
N ILE A 196 -8.44 6.67 0.71
CA ILE A 196 -7.27 5.99 0.16
C ILE A 196 -6.24 7.01 -0.35
N ASN A 197 -5.01 6.91 0.14
CA ASN A 197 -3.89 7.72 -0.31
C ASN A 197 -3.26 7.17 -1.60
N ILE A 198 -3.08 5.85 -1.65
CA ILE A 198 -2.41 5.17 -2.77
C ILE A 198 -3.23 3.94 -3.18
N HIS A 199 -3.47 3.81 -4.48
CA HIS A 199 -4.09 2.64 -5.08
C HIS A 199 -3.06 1.83 -5.86
N ILE A 200 -2.91 0.55 -5.51
CA ILE A 200 -1.99 -0.39 -6.14
C ILE A 200 -2.80 -1.44 -6.90
N THR A 201 -2.56 -1.56 -8.21
CA THR A 201 -3.18 -2.58 -9.05
C THR A 201 -2.18 -3.70 -9.32
N ASN A 202 -2.37 -4.86 -8.69
CA ASN A 202 -1.52 -6.04 -8.84
C ASN A 202 -1.95 -6.91 -10.03
N SER A 203 -1.58 -6.50 -11.22
CA SER A 203 -1.72 -7.24 -12.47
C SER A 203 -0.54 -8.20 -12.77
N TYR A 204 0.37 -8.40 -11.82
CA TYR A 204 1.59 -9.18 -12.04
C TYR A 204 1.35 -10.69 -11.80
N SER A 205 2.01 -11.52 -12.61
CA SER A 205 1.98 -12.98 -12.49
C SER A 205 3.02 -13.50 -11.49
N SER A 206 4.07 -12.73 -11.20
CA SER A 206 5.15 -13.09 -10.28
C SER A 206 5.29 -12.08 -9.13
N ILE A 207 5.73 -12.58 -7.98
CA ILE A 207 5.97 -11.77 -6.77
C ILE A 207 7.08 -10.74 -7.03
N GLN A 208 8.14 -11.13 -7.76
CA GLN A 208 9.25 -10.23 -8.10
C GLN A 208 8.81 -9.05 -8.98
N GLY A 209 7.88 -9.29 -9.92
CA GLY A 209 7.29 -8.22 -10.73
C GLY A 209 6.52 -7.21 -9.88
N LEU A 210 5.75 -7.70 -8.90
CA LEU A 210 5.08 -6.85 -7.92
C LEU A 210 6.10 -6.07 -7.06
N PHE A 211 7.15 -6.71 -6.56
CA PHE A 211 8.16 -6.04 -5.72
C PHE A 211 8.91 -4.94 -6.48
N THR A 212 9.29 -5.18 -7.74
CA THR A 212 9.91 -4.16 -8.60
C THR A 212 8.98 -2.94 -8.74
N HIS A 213 7.69 -3.19 -8.96
CA HIS A 213 6.71 -2.11 -9.02
C HIS A 213 6.55 -1.35 -7.68
N LEU A 214 6.62 -2.06 -6.54
CA LEU A 214 6.57 -1.44 -5.22
C LEU A 214 7.84 -0.65 -4.87
N ASP A 215 9.00 -1.03 -5.43
CA ASP A 215 10.23 -0.26 -5.32
C ASP A 215 10.12 1.04 -6.14
N ASP A 216 9.61 0.97 -7.37
CA ASP A 216 9.38 2.14 -8.23
C ASP A 216 8.37 3.13 -7.62
N LEU A 217 7.35 2.61 -6.94
CA LEU A 217 6.31 3.42 -6.29
C LEU A 217 6.82 4.16 -5.04
N ASP A 218 7.92 3.67 -4.45
CA ASP A 218 8.54 4.17 -3.20
C ASP A 218 7.50 4.54 -2.14
N LEU A 219 6.80 3.52 -1.61
CA LEU A 219 5.78 3.69 -0.57
C LEU A 219 6.29 4.41 0.68
N THR A 220 7.60 4.42 0.90
CA THR A 220 8.25 5.07 2.04
C THR A 220 8.48 6.57 1.84
N ASN A 221 8.21 7.12 0.66
CA ASN A 221 8.39 8.54 0.39
C ASN A 221 7.42 9.38 1.26
N PRO A 222 7.93 10.28 2.13
CA PRO A 222 7.09 11.13 2.97
C PRO A 222 6.21 12.10 2.16
N GLN A 223 6.55 12.37 0.90
CA GLN A 223 5.78 13.23 0.01
C GLN A 223 4.36 12.70 -0.27
N HIS A 224 4.16 11.38 -0.15
CA HIS A 224 2.83 10.76 -0.28
C HIS A 224 1.85 11.21 0.81
N LEU A 225 2.35 11.59 1.99
CA LEU A 225 1.52 12.09 3.10
C LEU A 225 1.53 13.61 3.19
N ARG A 226 2.65 14.22 2.85
CA ARG A 226 2.81 15.67 2.90
C ARG A 226 3.67 16.13 1.73
N PRO A 227 3.09 16.83 0.74
CA PRO A 227 3.85 17.31 -0.40
C PRO A 227 5.01 18.20 0.06
N SER A 228 6.10 18.20 -0.70
CA SER A 228 7.17 19.15 -0.48
C SER A 228 6.66 20.58 -0.70
N TRP A 229 7.44 21.56 -0.26
CA TRP A 229 7.11 22.96 -0.52
C TRP A 229 7.00 23.23 -2.02
N ASP A 230 7.91 22.69 -2.82
CA ASP A 230 7.91 22.86 -4.27
C ASP A 230 6.66 22.23 -4.90
N ASP A 231 6.31 21.00 -4.53
CA ASP A 231 5.10 20.32 -5.03
C ASP A 231 3.84 21.10 -4.63
N TYR A 232 3.78 21.58 -3.40
CA TYR A 232 2.68 22.38 -2.89
C TYR A 232 2.53 23.70 -3.68
N PHE A 233 3.63 24.43 -3.90
CA PHE A 233 3.61 25.70 -4.64
C PHE A 233 3.31 25.50 -6.13
N MET A 234 3.86 24.46 -6.75
CA MET A 234 3.57 24.12 -8.15
C MET A 234 2.12 23.65 -8.32
N THR A 235 1.57 22.92 -7.36
CA THR A 235 0.15 22.56 -7.35
C THR A 235 -0.74 23.81 -7.26
N LEU A 236 -0.36 24.76 -6.40
CA LEU A 236 -1.10 26.03 -6.27
C LEU A 236 -1.05 26.85 -7.57
N ALA A 237 0.11 26.94 -8.22
CA ALA A 237 0.25 27.61 -9.52
C ALA A 237 -0.57 26.90 -10.61
N SER A 238 -0.60 25.57 -10.63
CA SER A 238 -1.43 24.77 -11.54
C SER A 238 -2.93 25.03 -11.30
N LEU A 239 -3.37 25.11 -10.04
CA LEU A 239 -4.75 25.45 -9.69
C LEU A 239 -5.13 26.87 -10.14
N ALA A 240 -4.25 27.86 -9.96
CA ALA A 240 -4.45 29.22 -10.45
C ALA A 240 -4.60 29.24 -11.98
N SER A 241 -3.69 28.55 -12.69
CA SER A 241 -3.74 28.37 -14.14
C SER A 241 -5.09 27.78 -14.61
N ARG A 242 -5.60 26.76 -13.92
CA ARG A 242 -6.89 26.13 -14.25
C ARG A 242 -8.10 27.06 -14.10
N ARG A 243 -8.03 28.05 -13.20
CA ARG A 243 -9.08 29.08 -13.06
C ARG A 243 -8.98 30.24 -14.05
N SER A 244 -7.87 30.34 -14.80
CA SER A 244 -7.72 31.40 -15.80
C SER A 244 -8.78 31.30 -16.91
N ASN A 245 -9.30 32.44 -17.35
CA ASN A 245 -10.27 32.55 -18.43
C ASN A 245 -9.63 32.63 -19.83
N CYS A 246 -8.30 32.74 -19.89
CA CYS A 246 -7.56 32.87 -21.14
C CYS A 246 -7.75 31.62 -22.01
N MET A 247 -8.23 31.81 -23.24
CA MET A 247 -8.45 30.72 -24.19
C MET A 247 -7.17 30.28 -24.93
N LYS A 248 -6.15 31.16 -25.02
CA LYS A 248 -4.91 30.86 -25.77
C LYS A 248 -3.90 30.09 -24.95
N ARG A 249 -3.63 30.53 -23.72
CA ARG A 249 -2.70 29.88 -22.78
C ARG A 249 -3.20 30.06 -21.36
N ARG A 250 -3.33 28.95 -20.64
CA ARG A 250 -3.57 28.93 -19.20
C ARG A 250 -2.22 28.91 -18.49
N VAL A 251 -1.87 30.02 -17.89
CA VAL A 251 -0.64 30.19 -17.11
C VAL A 251 -1.05 30.51 -15.70
N GLY A 252 -0.32 29.96 -14.74
CA GLY A 252 -0.47 30.28 -13.33
C GLY A 252 0.90 30.44 -12.70
N ALA A 253 0.99 31.34 -11.73
CA ALA A 253 2.22 31.68 -11.05
C ALA A 253 1.96 31.86 -9.55
N VAL A 254 2.99 31.58 -8.76
CA VAL A 254 2.98 31.87 -7.32
C VAL A 254 4.30 32.53 -6.96
N LEU A 255 4.22 33.64 -6.23
CA LEU A 255 5.38 34.29 -5.62
C LEU A 255 5.45 33.86 -4.16
N VAL A 256 6.59 33.29 -3.77
CA VAL A 256 6.81 32.74 -2.43
C VAL A 256 8.03 33.38 -1.81
N ARG A 257 7.98 33.61 -0.48
CA ARG A 257 9.14 33.96 0.34
C ARG A 257 9.04 33.23 1.67
N GLU A 258 10.13 32.60 2.10
CA GLU A 258 10.21 31.90 3.41
C GLU A 258 9.05 30.90 3.62
N ASN A 259 8.75 30.11 2.58
CA ASN A 259 7.64 29.15 2.55
C ASN A 259 6.24 29.76 2.77
N ARG A 260 6.07 31.06 2.50
CA ARG A 260 4.80 31.76 2.55
C ARG A 260 4.44 32.30 1.18
N VAL A 261 3.18 32.10 0.78
CA VAL A 261 2.63 32.66 -0.45
C VAL A 261 2.47 34.17 -0.27
N ILE A 262 3.13 34.94 -1.13
CA ILE A 262 3.05 36.41 -1.17
C ILE A 262 1.98 36.85 -2.15
N ALA A 263 1.93 36.21 -3.33
CA ALA A 263 0.95 36.49 -4.37
C ALA A 263 0.70 35.25 -5.25
N THR A 264 -0.48 35.17 -5.84
CA THR A 264 -0.86 34.18 -6.86
C THR A 264 -1.36 34.90 -8.11
N GLY A 265 -1.14 34.33 -9.28
CA GLY A 265 -1.54 34.86 -10.58
C GLY A 265 -1.92 33.77 -11.56
#